data_AF-A0AAV5NEX6-F1
#
_entry.id   AF-A0AAV5NEX6-F1
#
_cell.length_a   1.000
_cell.length_b   1.000
_cell.length_c   1.000
_cell.angle_alpha   90.00
_cell.angle_beta   90.00
_cell.angle_gamma   90.00
#
_symmetry.space_group_name_H-M   'P 1'
#
loop_
_entity.id
_entity.type
_entity.pdbx_description
1 polymer ?
#
loop_
_entity_poly.entity_id
_entity_poly.type
_entity_poly.pdbx_seq_one_letter_code
_entity_poly.pdbx_strand_id
1 'polypeptide(L)'
;MSISSNALRHSYRARLEALARKSPSDPEEQADWAKYVSVLISGYIEQSFKEILLEFVSSHEISRLDKYISDTWPESRNMKISNIDFILRSFDLSWSEKFNRWLESKDNYKSEINSLIASRNDIAHGKEANTTNVTLRSMRYRLAISLELIDELGSIIYGGNEESLIDELAS
;
A
#
# COMPACT_ATOMS: atom_id res chain seq x y z
N MET A 1 -3.08 10.64 23.61
CA MET A 1 -3.04 11.59 22.48
C MET A 1 -2.73 10.79 21.23
N SER A 2 -3.78 10.35 20.53
CA SER A 2 -3.63 9.62 19.26
C SER A 2 -3.34 10.66 18.17
N ILE A 3 -2.15 10.61 17.57
CA ILE A 3 -1.97 11.22 16.25
C ILE A 3 -2.94 10.47 15.34
N SER A 4 -3.93 11.15 14.76
CA SER A 4 -4.85 10.53 13.79
C SER A 4 -4.03 9.74 12.77
N SER A 5 -4.40 8.47 12.52
CA SER A 5 -3.76 7.55 11.56
C SER A 5 -3.42 8.25 10.23
N ASN A 6 -4.32 9.14 9.81
CA ASN A 6 -4.19 9.98 8.64
C ASN A 6 -2.91 10.86 8.65
N ALA A 7 -2.60 11.53 9.76
CA ALA A 7 -1.40 12.35 9.91
C ALA A 7 -0.10 11.51 9.91
N LEU A 8 -0.14 10.28 10.44
CA LEU A 8 1.00 9.36 10.38
C LEU A 8 1.29 8.93 8.94
N ARG A 9 0.26 8.50 8.20
CA ARG A 9 0.37 8.15 6.77
C ARG A 9 0.95 9.28 5.93
N HIS A 10 0.48 10.53 6.13
CA HIS A 10 1.01 11.70 5.44
C HIS A 10 2.48 11.99 5.78
N SER A 11 2.86 11.87 7.06
CA SER A 11 4.25 12.06 7.48
C SER A 11 5.18 11.00 6.88
N TYR A 12 4.72 9.74 6.79
CA TYR A 12 5.51 8.67 6.22
C TYR A 12 5.66 8.81 4.70
N ARG A 13 4.59 9.19 4.00
CA ARG A 13 4.61 9.55 2.57
C ARG A 13 5.67 10.62 2.27
N ALA A 14 5.64 11.76 2.96
CA ALA A 14 6.58 12.85 2.74
C ALA A 14 8.05 12.43 2.98
N ARG A 15 8.29 11.63 4.04
CA ARG A 15 9.60 11.05 4.33
C ARG A 15 10.06 10.14 3.19
N LEU A 16 9.19 9.26 2.70
CA LEU A 16 9.52 8.30 1.64
C LEU A 16 9.85 8.99 0.32
N GLU A 17 9.08 10.02 -0.05
CA GLU A 17 9.35 10.87 -1.21
C GLU A 17 10.70 11.60 -1.10
N ALA A 18 11.07 12.09 0.10
CA ALA A 18 12.37 12.68 0.34
C ALA A 18 13.52 11.66 0.16
N LEU A 19 13.36 10.45 0.69
CA LEU A 19 14.35 9.38 0.57
C LEU A 19 14.52 8.91 -0.87
N ALA A 20 13.43 8.77 -1.63
CA ALA A 20 13.47 8.36 -3.03
C ALA A 20 14.11 9.43 -3.95
N ARG A 21 14.08 10.71 -3.56
CA ARG A 21 14.76 11.81 -4.27
C ARG A 21 16.27 11.85 -4.02
N LYS A 22 16.77 11.27 -2.92
CA LYS A 22 18.22 11.17 -2.71
C LYS A 22 18.85 10.37 -3.86
N SER A 23 19.94 10.89 -4.40
CA SER A 23 20.74 10.28 -5.45
C SER A 23 22.21 10.34 -5.04
N PRO A 24 22.72 9.29 -4.37
CA PRO A 24 24.15 9.15 -4.12
C PRO A 24 24.96 9.25 -5.42
N SER A 25 26.20 9.71 -5.35
CA SER A 25 27.07 9.83 -6.53
C SER A 25 27.74 8.51 -6.89
N ASP A 26 28.06 7.69 -5.89
CA ASP A 26 28.72 6.41 -6.06
C ASP A 26 27.73 5.33 -6.57
N PRO A 27 28.06 4.55 -7.61
CA PRO A 27 27.15 3.53 -8.15
C PRO A 27 26.78 2.41 -7.18
N GLU A 28 27.70 2.00 -6.30
CA GLU A 28 27.42 0.97 -5.30
C GLU A 28 26.47 1.52 -4.24
N GLU A 29 26.73 2.74 -3.74
CA GLU A 29 25.81 3.43 -2.83
C GLU A 29 24.43 3.66 -3.47
N GLN A 30 24.35 3.95 -4.77
CA GLN A 30 23.07 4.07 -5.48
C GLN A 30 22.29 2.76 -5.50
N ALA A 31 22.95 1.63 -5.74
CA ALA A 31 22.32 0.31 -5.77
C ALA A 31 21.79 -0.05 -4.37
N ASP A 32 22.59 0.13 -3.33
CA ASP A 32 22.19 -0.15 -1.96
C ASP A 32 21.07 0.79 -1.49
N TRP A 33 21.14 2.07 -1.88
CA TRP A 33 20.06 3.01 -1.59
C TRP A 33 18.75 2.63 -2.29
N ALA A 34 18.82 2.15 -3.54
CA ALA A 34 17.64 1.67 -4.25
C ALA A 34 17.01 0.46 -3.56
N LYS A 35 17.82 -0.49 -3.07
CA LYS A 35 17.33 -1.65 -2.30
C LYS A 35 16.67 -1.21 -0.99
N TYR A 36 17.30 -0.30 -0.26
CA TYR A 36 16.72 0.27 0.95
C TYR A 36 15.37 0.95 0.68
N VAL A 37 15.30 1.81 -0.32
CA VAL A 37 14.04 2.47 -0.73
C VAL A 37 13.00 1.43 -1.17
N SER A 38 13.38 0.36 -1.87
CA SER A 38 12.48 -0.74 -2.25
C SER A 38 11.77 -1.36 -1.06
N VAL A 39 12.53 -1.66 0.00
CA VAL A 39 11.98 -2.22 1.25
C VAL A 39 11.01 -1.23 1.89
N LEU A 40 11.36 0.06 1.94
CA LEU A 40 10.48 1.09 2.52
C LEU A 40 9.17 1.28 1.75
N ILE A 41 9.21 1.28 0.40
CA ILE A 41 7.98 1.39 -0.40
C ILE A 41 7.07 0.19 -0.16
N SER A 42 7.62 -1.04 -0.12
CA SER A 42 6.83 -2.23 0.21
C SER A 42 6.20 -2.13 1.59
N GLY A 43 6.94 -1.65 2.60
CA GLY A 43 6.41 -1.46 3.96
C GLY A 43 5.36 -0.36 4.04
N TYR A 44 5.50 0.70 3.24
CA TYR A 44 4.52 1.77 3.13
C TYR A 44 3.15 1.27 2.63
N ILE A 45 3.13 0.42 1.59
CA ILE A 45 1.87 -0.15 1.09
C ILE A 45 1.16 -0.92 2.20
N GLU A 46 1.90 -1.79 2.88
CA GLU A 46 1.35 -2.66 3.91
C GLU A 46 0.80 -1.87 5.10
N GLN A 47 1.61 -0.95 5.64
CA GLN A 47 1.22 -0.18 6.81
C GLN A 47 0.08 0.80 6.50
N SER A 48 0.14 1.47 5.35
CA SER A 48 -0.91 2.43 4.97
C SER A 48 -2.24 1.73 4.73
N PHE A 49 -2.25 0.56 4.08
CA PHE A 49 -3.48 -0.19 3.86
C PHE A 49 -4.07 -0.71 5.19
N LYS A 50 -3.21 -1.19 6.10
CA LYS A 50 -3.64 -1.56 7.46
C LYS A 50 -4.31 -0.38 8.17
N GLU A 51 -3.68 0.79 8.15
CA GLU A 51 -4.19 1.99 8.80
C GLU A 51 -5.53 2.44 8.21
N ILE A 52 -5.73 2.36 6.89
CA ILE A 52 -7.01 2.67 6.25
C ILE A 52 -8.12 1.74 6.77
N LEU A 53 -7.85 0.43 6.85
CA LEU A 53 -8.83 -0.53 7.36
C LEU A 53 -9.16 -0.30 8.84
N LEU A 54 -8.14 -0.04 9.68
CA LEU A 54 -8.35 0.25 11.10
C LEU A 54 -9.13 1.55 11.32
N GLU A 55 -8.84 2.60 10.53
CA GLU A 55 -9.55 3.87 10.58
C GLU A 55 -11.03 3.70 10.17
N PHE A 56 -11.30 2.97 9.10
CA PHE A 56 -12.66 2.63 8.69
C PHE A 56 -13.42 1.85 9.77
N VAL A 57 -12.81 0.81 10.34
CA VAL A 57 -13.50 -0.04 11.33
C VAL A 57 -13.72 0.71 12.65
N SER A 58 -12.77 1.55 13.05
CA SER A 58 -12.89 2.40 14.23
C SER A 58 -14.00 3.44 14.09
N SER A 59 -14.18 4.03 12.90
CA SER A 59 -15.21 5.05 12.66
C SER A 59 -16.64 4.49 12.64
N HIS A 60 -16.81 3.18 12.44
CA HIS A 60 -18.11 2.50 12.46
C HIS A 60 -18.38 1.76 13.79
N GLU A 61 -17.58 2.01 14.83
CA GLU A 61 -17.70 1.40 16.16
C GLU A 61 -17.68 -0.15 16.17
N ILE A 62 -17.10 -0.78 15.13
CA ILE A 62 -17.02 -2.25 15.01
C ILE A 62 -15.81 -2.77 15.80
N SER A 63 -15.82 -2.56 17.11
CA SER A 63 -14.71 -2.83 18.05
C SER A 63 -14.13 -4.25 17.96
N ARG A 64 -14.95 -5.25 17.62
CA ARG A 64 -14.49 -6.64 17.46
C ARG A 64 -13.63 -6.83 16.21
N LEU A 65 -13.93 -6.11 15.14
CA LEU A 65 -13.20 -6.18 13.89
C LEU A 65 -11.88 -5.41 13.97
N ASP A 66 -11.84 -4.32 14.75
CA ASP A 66 -10.63 -3.54 15.00
C ASP A 66 -9.56 -4.38 15.70
N LYS A 67 -9.95 -5.09 16.77
CA LYS A 67 -9.08 -6.06 17.46
C LYS A 67 -8.67 -7.20 16.54
N TYR A 68 -9.60 -7.75 15.75
CA TYR A 68 -9.27 -8.83 14.82
C TYR A 68 -8.23 -8.40 13.78
N ILE A 69 -8.37 -7.24 13.16
CA ILE A 69 -7.39 -6.73 12.18
C ILE A 69 -6.05 -6.50 12.89
N SER A 70 -6.06 -5.85 14.05
CA SER A 70 -4.83 -5.58 14.81
C SER A 70 -4.07 -6.86 15.19
N ASP A 71 -4.79 -7.89 15.65
CA ASP A 71 -4.21 -9.16 16.14
C ASP A 71 -3.87 -10.15 15.02
N THR A 72 -4.60 -10.13 13.89
CA THR A 72 -4.41 -11.09 12.78
C THR A 72 -3.63 -10.53 11.61
N TRP A 73 -3.32 -9.23 11.60
CA TRP A 73 -2.42 -8.66 10.61
C TRP A 73 -1.00 -9.18 10.86
N PRO A 74 -0.44 -10.02 9.97
CA PRO A 74 0.89 -10.55 10.16
C PRO A 74 1.93 -9.42 10.12
N GLU A 75 3.09 -9.65 10.72
CA GLU A 75 4.22 -8.68 10.72
C GLU A 75 4.73 -8.35 9.31
N SER A 76 4.44 -9.21 8.32
CA SER A 76 4.70 -8.96 6.90
C SER A 76 3.70 -9.69 6.02
N ARG A 77 2.77 -8.95 5.42
CA ARG A 77 1.92 -9.41 4.32
C ARG A 77 2.61 -9.12 3.00
N ASN A 78 2.76 -10.15 2.18
CA ASN A 78 3.24 -10.05 0.81
C ASN A 78 2.17 -9.31 -0.03
N MET A 79 2.10 -7.97 0.02
CA MET A 79 1.04 -7.14 -0.57
C MET A 79 1.10 -7.05 -2.10
N LYS A 80 1.15 -8.21 -2.76
CA LYS A 80 0.83 -8.34 -4.18
C LYS A 80 -0.62 -7.96 -4.42
N ILE A 81 -0.93 -7.56 -5.65
CA ILE A 81 -2.27 -7.17 -6.07
C ILE A 81 -3.33 -8.22 -5.70
N SER A 82 -3.04 -9.51 -5.87
CA SER A 82 -3.97 -10.59 -5.53
C SER A 82 -4.32 -10.63 -4.04
N ASN A 83 -3.36 -10.29 -3.18
CA ASN A 83 -3.58 -10.29 -1.74
C ASN A 83 -4.35 -9.03 -1.31
N ILE A 84 -4.11 -7.89 -1.96
CA ILE A 84 -4.91 -6.67 -1.76
C ILE A 84 -6.37 -6.95 -2.15
N ASP A 85 -6.59 -7.50 -3.35
CA ASP A 85 -7.92 -7.86 -3.85
C ASP A 85 -8.64 -8.87 -2.92
N PHE A 86 -7.93 -9.92 -2.48
CA PHE A 86 -8.47 -10.89 -1.53
C PHE A 86 -8.92 -10.24 -0.22
N ILE A 87 -8.14 -9.29 0.31
CA ILE A 87 -8.49 -8.54 1.53
C ILE A 87 -9.74 -7.72 1.28
N LEU A 88 -9.76 -6.90 0.22
CA LEU A 88 -10.93 -6.08 -0.12
C LEU A 88 -12.19 -6.92 -0.22
N ARG A 89 -12.14 -8.01 -1.01
CA ARG A 89 -13.26 -8.94 -1.19
C ARG A 89 -13.74 -9.58 0.12
N SER A 90 -12.84 -9.79 1.07
CA SER A 90 -13.19 -10.37 2.38
C SER A 90 -13.93 -9.38 3.29
N PHE A 91 -13.80 -8.07 3.04
CA PHE A 91 -14.56 -7.03 3.72
C PHE A 91 -15.85 -6.71 2.97
N ASP A 92 -15.73 -6.42 1.66
CA ASP A 92 -16.84 -6.05 0.80
C ASP A 92 -16.52 -6.42 -0.66
N LEU A 93 -17.41 -7.18 -1.30
CA LEU A 93 -17.26 -7.58 -2.70
C LEU A 93 -17.19 -6.36 -3.64
N SER A 94 -17.97 -5.32 -3.37
CA SER A 94 -18.03 -4.10 -4.19
C SER A 94 -16.69 -3.35 -4.19
N TRP A 95 -15.93 -3.40 -3.09
CA TRP A 95 -14.60 -2.78 -3.02
C TRP A 95 -13.61 -3.49 -3.94
N SER A 96 -13.62 -4.82 -3.97
CA SER A 96 -12.82 -5.62 -4.89
C SER A 96 -13.18 -5.32 -6.34
N GLU A 97 -14.47 -5.19 -6.66
CA GLU A 97 -14.90 -4.82 -8.01
C GLU A 97 -14.45 -3.41 -8.43
N LYS A 98 -14.61 -2.41 -7.55
CA LYS A 98 -14.14 -1.03 -7.78
C LYS A 98 -12.62 -1.01 -7.99
N PHE A 99 -11.88 -1.74 -7.16
CA PHE A 99 -10.42 -1.87 -7.25
C PHE A 99 -9.96 -2.53 -8.55
N ASN A 100 -10.59 -3.62 -8.97
CA ASN A 100 -10.23 -4.32 -10.20
C ASN A 100 -10.52 -3.45 -11.44
N ARG A 101 -11.66 -2.74 -11.47
CA ARG A 101 -11.95 -1.78 -12.55
C ARG A 101 -10.92 -0.64 -12.62
N TRP A 102 -10.56 -0.07 -11.47
CA TRP A 102 -9.50 0.93 -11.42
C TRP A 102 -8.19 0.36 -11.96
N LEU A 103 -7.79 -0.83 -11.51
CA LEU A 103 -6.54 -1.45 -11.92
C LEU A 103 -6.48 -1.78 -13.42
N GLU A 104 -7.60 -2.19 -14.01
CA GLU A 104 -7.73 -2.43 -15.46
C GLU A 104 -7.49 -1.15 -16.28
N SER A 105 -7.77 0.03 -15.71
CA SER A 105 -7.47 1.31 -16.35
C SER A 105 -6.00 1.74 -16.27
N LYS A 106 -5.17 0.99 -15.54
CA LYS A 106 -3.77 1.34 -15.24
C LYS A 106 -2.80 0.34 -15.87
N ASP A 107 -2.19 0.77 -16.96
CA ASP A 107 -1.14 -0.01 -17.62
C ASP A 107 0.04 -0.29 -16.67
N ASN A 108 0.46 -1.55 -16.60
CA ASN A 108 1.65 -2.03 -15.86
C ASN A 108 1.62 -1.85 -14.33
N TYR A 109 0.57 -1.27 -13.72
CA TYR A 109 0.53 -1.10 -12.25
C TYR A 109 0.62 -2.44 -11.53
N LYS A 110 -0.11 -3.44 -12.02
CA LYS A 110 -0.10 -4.80 -11.47
C LYS A 110 1.29 -5.43 -11.51
N SER A 111 1.99 -5.34 -12.64
CA SER A 111 3.31 -5.93 -12.80
C SER A 111 4.35 -5.20 -11.95
N GLU A 112 4.29 -3.86 -11.87
CA GLU A 112 5.22 -3.06 -11.08
C GLU A 112 5.08 -3.26 -9.57
N ILE A 113 3.85 -3.29 -9.05
CA ILE A 113 3.61 -3.59 -7.63
C ILE A 113 4.06 -5.02 -7.31
N ASN A 114 3.68 -6.00 -8.12
CA ASN A 114 4.12 -7.38 -7.88
C ASN A 114 5.65 -7.53 -7.96
N SER A 115 6.30 -6.78 -8.86
CA SER A 115 7.76 -6.73 -8.97
C SER A 115 8.41 -6.06 -7.77
N LEU A 116 7.83 -4.97 -7.24
CA LEU A 116 8.29 -4.34 -5.99
C LEU A 116 8.31 -5.34 -4.84
N ILE A 117 7.20 -6.06 -4.64
CA ILE A 117 7.11 -7.01 -3.54
C ILE A 117 8.05 -8.21 -3.75
N ALA A 118 8.24 -8.65 -5.00
CA ALA A 118 9.23 -9.67 -5.32
C ALA A 118 10.65 -9.21 -4.98
N SER A 119 11.04 -8.00 -5.43
CA SER A 119 12.33 -7.39 -5.10
C SER A 119 12.55 -7.29 -3.59
N ARG A 120 11.55 -6.86 -2.81
CA ARG A 120 11.66 -6.80 -1.34
C ARG A 120 11.94 -8.18 -0.74
N ASN A 121 11.25 -9.23 -1.22
CA ASN A 121 11.47 -10.59 -0.73
C ASN A 121 12.87 -11.08 -1.09
N ASP A 122 13.34 -10.83 -2.32
CA ASP A 122 14.69 -11.21 -2.75
C ASP A 122 15.77 -10.50 -1.91
N ILE A 123 15.61 -9.20 -1.64
CA ILE A 123 16.50 -8.42 -0.75
C ILE A 123 16.53 -9.03 0.65
N ALA A 124 15.35 -9.27 1.25
CA ALA A 124 15.25 -9.83 2.60
C ALA A 124 15.87 -11.23 2.73
N HIS A 125 15.90 -11.99 1.64
CA HIS A 125 16.53 -13.32 1.57
C HIS A 125 17.98 -13.30 1.05
N GLY A 126 18.58 -12.12 0.83
CA GLY A 126 19.96 -11.99 0.34
C GLY A 126 20.19 -12.47 -1.09
N LYS A 127 19.14 -12.51 -1.93
CA LYS A 127 19.20 -12.98 -3.31
C LYS A 127 19.62 -11.86 -4.26
N GLU A 128 20.84 -11.34 -4.07
CA GLU A 128 21.37 -10.17 -4.77
C GLU A 128 21.26 -10.25 -6.31
N ALA A 129 21.50 -11.43 -6.89
CA ALA A 129 21.40 -11.65 -8.33
C ALA A 129 20.01 -11.36 -8.93
N ASN A 130 18.94 -11.40 -8.11
CA ASN A 130 17.56 -11.13 -8.54
C ASN A 130 17.17 -9.65 -8.45
N THR A 131 18.06 -8.78 -7.95
CA THR A 131 17.76 -7.37 -7.66
C THR A 131 18.15 -6.41 -8.78
N THR A 132 18.50 -6.91 -9.97
CA THR A 132 18.98 -6.11 -11.11
C THR A 132 17.97 -5.07 -11.61
N ASN A 133 16.68 -5.28 -11.37
CA ASN A 133 15.62 -4.33 -11.69
C ASN A 133 15.40 -3.25 -10.60
N VAL A 134 16.14 -3.31 -9.49
CA VAL A 134 16.06 -2.38 -8.36
C VAL A 134 17.05 -1.24 -8.56
N THR A 135 16.57 -0.16 -9.15
CA THR A 135 17.35 1.07 -9.41
C THR A 135 16.62 2.26 -8.80
N LEU A 136 17.31 3.37 -8.57
CA LEU A 136 16.65 4.59 -8.10
C LEU A 136 15.54 5.05 -9.04
N ARG A 137 15.73 4.88 -10.35
CA ARG A 137 14.72 5.20 -11.36
C ARG A 137 13.48 4.32 -11.21
N SER A 138 13.66 3.00 -11.13
CA SER A 138 12.51 2.09 -10.96
C SER A 138 11.84 2.27 -9.60
N MET A 139 12.58 2.58 -8.54
CA MET A 139 12.00 2.86 -7.23
C MET A 139 11.18 4.14 -7.19
N ARG A 140 11.62 5.21 -7.88
CA ARG A 140 10.81 6.44 -8.00
C ARG A 140 9.50 6.19 -8.74
N TYR A 141 9.55 5.40 -9.81
CA TYR A 141 8.36 5.03 -10.56
C TYR A 141 7.41 4.17 -9.73
N ARG A 142 7.92 3.13 -9.07
CA ARG A 142 7.14 2.26 -8.18
C ARG A 142 6.60 3.01 -6.97
N LEU A 143 7.32 4.00 -6.44
CA LEU A 143 6.80 4.88 -5.39
C LEU A 143 5.56 5.64 -5.88
N ALA A 144 5.63 6.29 -7.04
CA ALA A 144 4.47 7.02 -7.59
C ALA A 144 3.23 6.12 -7.72
N ILE A 145 3.41 4.93 -8.27
CA ILE A 145 2.35 3.91 -8.37
C ILE A 145 1.82 3.51 -6.99
N SER A 146 2.71 3.32 -6.01
CA SER A 146 2.32 2.91 -4.65
C SER A 146 1.55 3.99 -3.91
N LEU A 147 1.88 5.27 -4.14
CA LEU A 147 1.13 6.39 -3.56
C LEU A 147 -0.28 6.44 -4.15
N GLU A 148 -0.41 6.34 -5.48
CA GLU A 148 -1.70 6.34 -6.16
C GLU A 148 -2.56 5.13 -5.75
N LEU A 149 -1.95 3.95 -5.60
CA LEU A 149 -2.61 2.77 -5.07
C LEU A 149 -3.21 3.01 -3.68
N ILE A 150 -2.45 3.61 -2.76
CA ILE A 150 -2.93 3.88 -1.40
C ILE A 150 -4.04 4.94 -1.39
N ASP A 151 -3.91 5.98 -2.23
CA ASP A 151 -4.93 7.01 -2.36
C ASP A 151 -6.24 6.42 -2.90
N GLU A 152 -6.17 5.53 -3.90
CA GLU A 152 -7.34 4.83 -4.45
C GLU A 152 -7.98 3.88 -3.44
N LEU A 153 -7.19 3.10 -2.70
CA LEU A 153 -7.72 2.21 -1.66
C LEU A 153 -8.49 2.99 -0.59
N GLY A 154 -7.97 4.18 -0.21
CA GLY A 154 -8.70 5.09 0.67
C GLY A 154 -10.02 5.56 0.05
N SER A 155 -9.99 5.99 -1.22
CA SER A 155 -11.19 6.43 -1.95
C SER A 155 -12.28 5.35 -2.01
N ILE A 156 -11.91 4.12 -2.34
CA ILE A 156 -12.85 2.98 -2.43
C ILE A 156 -13.49 2.68 -1.08
N ILE A 157 -12.67 2.64 -0.01
CA ILE A 157 -13.12 2.23 1.33
C ILE A 157 -13.96 3.32 1.99
N TYR A 158 -13.57 4.59 1.87
CA TYR A 158 -14.31 5.70 2.46
C TYR A 158 -15.50 6.16 1.60
N GLY A 159 -15.40 6.02 0.27
CA GLY A 159 -16.44 6.43 -0.67
C GLY A 159 -17.64 5.49 -0.76
N GLY A 160 -17.56 4.27 -0.21
CA GLY A 160 -18.71 3.36 -0.09
C GLY A 160 -19.81 3.85 0.87
N ASN A 161 -19.49 4.81 1.75
CA ASN A 161 -20.42 5.30 2.78
C ASN A 161 -21.46 6.30 2.27
N GLU A 162 -21.24 6.95 1.12
CA GLU A 162 -22.22 7.89 0.57
C GLU A 162 -23.39 7.18 -0.13
N GLU A 163 -23.15 6.02 -0.76
CA GLU A 163 -24.22 5.24 -1.40
C GLU A 163 -25.15 4.57 -0.37
N SER A 164 -24.64 4.05 0.75
CA SER A 164 -25.50 3.39 1.76
C SER A 164 -26.38 4.37 2.56
N LEU A 165 -25.90 5.59 2.80
CA LEU A 165 -26.68 6.63 3.46
C LEU A 165 -27.82 7.16 2.58
N ILE A 166 -27.62 7.19 1.25
CA ILE A 166 -28.68 7.59 0.32
C ILE A 166 -29.77 6.51 0.25
N ASP A 167 -29.42 5.23 0.28
CA ASP A 167 -30.39 4.12 0.28
C ASP A 167 -31.17 4.02 1.61
N GLU A 168 -30.56 4.33 2.76
CA GLU A 168 -31.26 4.44 4.05
C GLU A 168 -32.17 5.66 4.16
N LEU A 169 -31.87 6.75 3.44
CA LEU A 169 -32.73 7.93 3.38
C LEU A 169 -33.82 7.84 2.29
N ALA A 170 -33.69 6.89 1.37
CA ALA A 170 -34.64 6.62 0.29
C ALA A 170 -35.58 5.43 0.58
N SER A 171 -35.46 4.77 1.74
CA SER A 171 -36.35 3.71 2.24
C SER A 171 -37.23 4.17 3.40
#